data_AF-A0A6J3RE16-F1
#
_entry.id   AF-A0A6J3RE16-F1
#
_cell.length_a   1.000
_cell.length_b   1.000
_cell.length_c   1.000
_cell.angle_alpha   90.00
_cell.angle_beta   90.00
_cell.angle_gamma   90.00
#
_symmetry.space_group_name_H-M   'P 1'
#
loop_
_entity.id
_entity.type
_entity.pdbx_description
1 polymer ?
#
loop_
_entity_poly.entity_id
_entity_poly.type
_entity_poly.pdbx_seq_one_letter_code
_entity_poly.pdbx_strand_id
1 'polypeptide(L)'
;MLRRLLERPCTLALLVGSQLAVMMYLSLGGFRSLSALFGREQEPTFDYSHPHDVYSNLSHLPGAPVAPGGPPAPQGLPYCPERSPLLVGPVSVSFSPVPSLAEIVERNPRVEPGGRYRPAGCEPRSRTAIIVPHRAREHHLRLLLYHLHPFLQRQQLAYGIYVIHQAGNGTFNRAKLLNVGVREALRDEEWDCLFLHDVDLLPENDHNLYVCDPRGPRHVAVAMNKFGYSLPYPQYFGGVSALTPDQYLKMNGFPNEYWGWGGEDDDIATRVRLAGMKISRPPTSVGHYKMVKHRGDKGNEENPHRFDLLVRTRNSWTQDGMNSLTYRLLARELGPLYTNITADIGTDPRGPQTPSGPRYPPGSSQAFRQEMLQRRPPARPDPLPAANHTAPHGSH
;
A
#
# COMPACT_ATOMS: atom_id res chain seq x y z
N MET A 1 -55.00 -34.13 -16.32
CA MET A 1 -54.65 -33.73 -17.70
C MET A 1 -53.15 -33.50 -17.91
N LEU A 2 -52.41 -32.88 -16.97
CA LEU A 2 -50.96 -32.64 -17.10
C LEU A 2 -50.10 -33.92 -17.29
N ARG A 3 -50.47 -35.02 -16.61
CA ARG A 3 -49.72 -36.30 -16.63
C ARG A 3 -49.72 -36.95 -18.03
N ARG A 4 -50.83 -36.88 -18.76
CA ARG A 4 -50.95 -37.42 -20.15
C ARG A 4 -50.22 -36.56 -21.20
N LEU A 5 -49.94 -35.30 -20.88
CA LEU A 5 -49.17 -34.38 -21.73
C LEU A 5 -47.66 -34.67 -21.64
N LEU A 6 -47.17 -35.05 -20.45
CA LEU A 6 -45.77 -35.42 -20.18
C LEU A 6 -45.39 -36.84 -20.66
N GLU A 7 -46.36 -37.75 -20.82
CA GLU A 7 -46.11 -39.12 -21.31
C GLU A 7 -46.04 -39.24 -22.84
N ARG A 8 -46.32 -38.17 -23.58
CA ARG A 8 -46.14 -38.19 -25.03
C ARG A 8 -44.64 -38.11 -25.34
N PRO A 9 -44.08 -39.05 -26.13
CA PRO A 9 -42.65 -39.11 -26.41
C PRO A 9 -42.11 -37.80 -27.01
N CYS A 10 -42.93 -37.08 -27.78
CA CYS A 10 -42.57 -35.77 -28.32
C CYS A 10 -42.41 -34.69 -27.23
N THR A 11 -43.22 -34.69 -26.19
CA THR A 11 -43.14 -33.69 -25.11
C THR A 11 -41.94 -33.96 -24.21
N LEU A 12 -41.65 -35.24 -23.95
CA LEU A 12 -40.44 -35.63 -23.21
C LEU A 12 -39.17 -35.30 -24.00
N ALA A 13 -39.15 -35.55 -25.31
CA ALA A 13 -38.05 -35.18 -26.19
C ALA A 13 -37.83 -33.66 -26.25
N LEU A 14 -38.90 -32.86 -26.27
CA LEU A 14 -38.84 -31.40 -26.19
C LEU A 14 -38.26 -30.91 -24.86
N LEU A 15 -38.68 -31.52 -23.73
CA LEU A 15 -38.16 -31.18 -22.41
C LEU A 15 -36.68 -31.52 -22.27
N VAL A 16 -36.28 -32.73 -22.67
CA VAL A 16 -34.86 -33.15 -22.66
C VAL A 16 -34.03 -32.28 -23.61
N GLY A 17 -34.55 -32.00 -24.80
CA GLY A 17 -33.91 -31.09 -25.77
C GLY A 17 -33.74 -29.68 -25.21
N SER A 18 -34.75 -29.14 -24.53
CA SER A 18 -34.68 -27.83 -23.89
C SER A 18 -33.69 -27.81 -22.72
N GLN A 19 -33.64 -28.87 -21.89
CA GLN A 19 -32.66 -28.99 -20.82
C GLN A 19 -31.23 -29.10 -21.36
N LEU A 20 -31.01 -29.88 -22.42
CA LEU A 20 -29.70 -29.99 -23.06
C LEU A 20 -29.28 -28.67 -23.72
N ALA A 21 -30.22 -27.95 -24.36
CA ALA A 21 -29.95 -26.64 -24.93
C ALA A 21 -29.61 -25.60 -23.85
N VAL A 22 -30.32 -25.61 -22.72
CA VAL A 22 -30.00 -24.76 -21.57
C VAL A 22 -28.65 -25.15 -20.99
N MET A 23 -28.37 -26.44 -20.76
CA MET A 23 -27.07 -26.89 -20.25
C MET A 23 -25.91 -26.56 -21.18
N MET A 24 -26.11 -26.67 -22.50
CA MET A 24 -25.17 -26.24 -23.54
C MET A 24 -24.97 -24.73 -23.53
N TYR A 25 -26.05 -23.95 -23.42
CA TYR A 25 -25.97 -22.50 -23.30
C TYR A 25 -25.21 -22.09 -22.04
N LEU A 26 -25.46 -22.76 -20.90
CA LEU A 26 -24.75 -22.53 -19.65
C LEU A 26 -23.28 -22.94 -19.72
N SER A 27 -22.95 -24.08 -20.36
CA SER A 27 -21.58 -24.59 -20.48
C SER A 27 -20.72 -23.78 -21.45
N LEU A 28 -21.34 -23.21 -22.49
CA LEU A 28 -20.70 -22.28 -23.44
C LEU A 28 -20.63 -20.84 -22.92
N GLY A 29 -21.01 -20.61 -21.65
CA GLY A 29 -20.86 -19.31 -20.99
C GLY A 29 -22.00 -18.33 -21.24
N GLY A 30 -23.19 -18.79 -21.62
CA GLY A 30 -24.37 -17.98 -21.91
C GLY A 30 -24.79 -17.02 -20.80
N PHE A 31 -24.57 -17.36 -19.52
CA PHE A 31 -24.77 -16.42 -18.41
C PHE A 31 -23.91 -15.16 -18.55
N ARG A 32 -22.71 -15.25 -19.13
CA ARG A 32 -21.84 -14.09 -19.37
C ARG A 32 -22.45 -13.13 -20.40
N SER A 33 -23.23 -13.65 -21.35
CA SER A 33 -23.94 -12.86 -22.36
C SER A 33 -25.12 -12.10 -21.74
N LEU A 34 -25.89 -12.73 -20.86
CA LEU A 34 -27.01 -12.08 -20.16
C LEU A 34 -26.55 -11.01 -19.16
N SER A 35 -25.43 -11.24 -18.45
CA SER A 35 -24.81 -10.21 -17.60
C SER A 35 -24.31 -8.99 -18.40
N ALA A 36 -23.91 -9.19 -19.67
CA ALA A 36 -23.50 -8.10 -20.56
C ALA A 36 -24.69 -7.28 -21.08
N LEU A 37 -25.89 -7.87 -21.17
CA LEU A 37 -27.12 -7.23 -21.66
C LEU A 37 -27.89 -6.45 -20.59
N PHE A 38 -27.75 -6.78 -19.30
CA PHE A 38 -28.61 -6.23 -18.24
C PHE A 38 -27.91 -5.50 -17.09
N GLY A 39 -26.60 -5.26 -17.14
CA GLY A 39 -25.95 -4.61 -15.99
C GLY A 39 -24.48 -4.28 -16.09
N ARG A 40 -24.01 -3.74 -17.22
CA ARG A 40 -22.74 -3.01 -17.19
C ARG A 40 -23.04 -1.60 -16.71
N GLU A 41 -23.03 -1.37 -15.39
CA GLU A 41 -22.74 -0.03 -14.89
C GLU A 41 -21.49 0.43 -15.64
N GLN A 42 -21.63 1.54 -16.37
CA GLN A 42 -20.53 2.06 -17.17
C GLN A 42 -19.42 2.43 -16.18
N GLU A 43 -18.30 1.70 -16.21
CA GLU A 43 -17.18 1.98 -15.32
C GLU A 43 -16.80 3.46 -15.48
N PRO A 44 -16.58 4.18 -14.37
CA PRO A 44 -16.31 5.61 -14.43
C PRO A 44 -15.07 5.86 -15.27
N THR A 45 -15.16 6.72 -16.27
CA THR A 45 -14.01 7.14 -17.09
C THR A 45 -13.40 8.39 -16.48
N PHE A 46 -12.07 8.46 -16.47
CA PHE A 46 -11.32 9.60 -15.95
C PHE A 46 -10.32 10.08 -17.01
N ASP A 47 -10.17 11.40 -17.13
CA ASP A 47 -9.16 12.01 -17.99
C ASP A 47 -7.84 12.19 -17.21
N TYR A 48 -6.84 11.38 -17.56
CA TYR A 48 -5.49 11.46 -16.99
C TYR A 48 -4.56 12.42 -17.73
N SER A 49 -5.03 13.11 -18.78
CA SER A 49 -4.20 14.06 -19.53
C SER A 49 -4.02 15.41 -18.84
N HIS A 50 -4.93 15.78 -17.95
CA HIS A 50 -4.88 17.02 -17.17
C HIS A 50 -5.02 16.75 -15.66
N PRO A 51 -4.06 16.04 -15.04
CA PRO A 51 -4.16 15.66 -13.64
C PRO A 51 -3.97 16.88 -12.72
N HIS A 52 -4.65 16.85 -11.57
CA HIS A 52 -4.53 17.87 -10.54
C HIS A 52 -3.19 17.78 -9.78
N ASP A 53 -2.76 18.85 -9.12
CA ASP A 53 -1.67 18.77 -8.14
C ASP A 53 -2.12 17.97 -6.91
N VAL A 54 -1.23 17.17 -6.32
CA VAL A 54 -1.58 16.30 -5.18
C VAL A 54 -1.97 17.09 -3.92
N TYR A 55 -1.71 18.40 -3.83
CA TYR A 55 -2.16 19.28 -2.74
C TYR A 55 -3.44 20.07 -3.05
N SER A 56 -4.07 19.83 -4.21
CA SER A 56 -5.33 20.47 -4.60
C SER A 56 -6.41 20.28 -3.51
N ASN A 57 -7.24 21.32 -3.31
CA ASN A 57 -8.35 21.37 -2.35
C ASN A 57 -8.01 21.17 -0.86
N LEU A 58 -6.75 21.05 -0.45
CA LEU A 58 -6.40 20.93 0.99
C LEU A 58 -6.64 22.21 1.80
N SER A 59 -6.67 23.37 1.15
CA SER A 59 -7.06 24.64 1.78
C SER A 59 -8.51 24.62 2.26
N HIS A 60 -9.37 23.78 1.66
CA HIS A 60 -10.80 23.68 2.00
C HIS A 60 -11.07 22.72 3.17
N LEU A 61 -10.05 22.04 3.68
CA LEU A 61 -10.22 21.17 4.85
C LEU A 61 -10.66 22.00 6.07
N PRO A 62 -11.79 21.64 6.71
CA PRO A 62 -12.32 22.38 7.85
C PRO A 62 -11.40 22.25 9.08
N GLY A 63 -11.35 23.32 9.87
CA GLY A 63 -10.63 23.37 11.14
C GLY A 63 -9.18 23.88 11.01
N ALA A 64 -8.77 24.70 11.98
CA ALA A 64 -7.37 25.00 12.24
C ALA A 64 -6.64 23.73 12.73
N PRO A 65 -5.30 23.64 12.61
CA PRO A 65 -4.54 22.60 13.29
C PRO A 65 -4.95 22.55 14.76
N VAL A 66 -5.34 21.38 15.26
CA VAL A 66 -5.70 21.24 16.67
C VAL A 66 -4.43 21.52 17.48
N ALA A 67 -4.39 22.64 18.18
CA ALA A 67 -3.27 22.95 19.05
C ALA A 67 -3.17 21.88 20.15
N PRO A 68 -1.96 21.42 20.52
CA PRO A 68 -1.82 20.51 21.65
C PRO A 68 -2.40 21.16 22.91
N GLY A 69 -3.45 20.56 23.48
CA GLY A 69 -4.17 21.08 24.66
C GLY A 69 -5.47 21.85 24.37
N GLY A 70 -5.98 21.82 23.14
CA GLY A 70 -7.31 22.37 22.81
C GLY A 70 -8.47 21.62 23.50
N PRO A 71 -9.64 22.27 23.68
CA PRO A 71 -10.81 21.61 24.24
C PRO A 71 -11.20 20.38 23.39
N PRO A 72 -11.73 19.31 24.00
CA PRO A 72 -12.14 18.12 23.28
C PRO A 72 -13.13 18.49 22.16
N ALA A 73 -13.02 17.80 21.01
CA ALA A 73 -13.93 17.99 19.90
C ALA A 73 -15.39 17.94 20.39
N PRO A 74 -16.27 18.82 19.90
CA PRO A 74 -17.65 18.86 20.34
C PRO A 74 -18.29 17.48 20.21
N GLN A 75 -18.89 16.99 21.30
CA GLN A 75 -19.59 15.71 21.33
C GLN A 75 -20.71 15.72 20.28
N GLY A 76 -20.70 14.74 19.37
CA GLY A 76 -21.78 14.56 18.39
C GLY A 76 -21.56 15.20 17.01
N LEU A 77 -20.31 15.24 16.50
CA LEU A 77 -20.08 15.59 15.08
C LEU A 77 -20.81 14.57 14.15
N PRO A 78 -21.39 15.02 13.03
CA PRO A 78 -21.93 14.10 12.03
C PRO A 78 -20.81 13.28 11.40
N TYR A 79 -21.13 12.07 10.93
CA TYR A 79 -20.21 11.30 10.12
C TYR A 79 -19.81 12.06 8.85
N CYS A 80 -18.55 11.93 8.44
CA CYS A 80 -18.09 12.42 7.15
C CYS A 80 -18.98 11.83 6.03
N PRO A 81 -19.19 12.55 4.92
CA PRO A 81 -19.99 12.03 3.82
C PRO A 81 -19.40 10.73 3.25
N GLU A 82 -20.24 9.83 2.73
CA GLU A 82 -19.78 8.53 2.19
C GLU A 82 -18.74 8.70 1.08
N ARG A 83 -18.93 9.74 0.25
CA ARG A 83 -17.95 10.21 -0.71
C ARG A 83 -17.50 11.59 -0.29
N SER A 84 -16.21 11.73 -0.01
CA SER A 84 -15.64 13.03 0.33
C SER A 84 -15.86 14.04 -0.83
N PRO A 85 -16.33 15.26 -0.54
CA PRO A 85 -16.47 16.33 -1.53
C PRO A 85 -15.12 16.94 -1.91
N LEU A 86 -14.03 16.53 -1.26
CA LEU A 86 -12.69 17.06 -1.48
C LEU A 86 -11.93 16.34 -2.60
N LEU A 87 -12.39 15.14 -3.00
CA LEU A 87 -11.74 14.33 -4.03
C LEU A 87 -11.67 15.08 -5.36
N VAL A 88 -10.54 15.00 -6.04
CA VAL A 88 -10.28 15.70 -7.31
C VAL A 88 -10.14 14.77 -8.51
N GLY A 89 -10.07 13.46 -8.31
CA GLY A 89 -9.83 12.52 -9.40
C GLY A 89 -8.35 12.31 -9.66
N PRO A 90 -7.94 12.25 -10.94
CA PRO A 90 -6.54 12.09 -11.31
C PRO A 90 -5.63 13.15 -10.69
N VAL A 91 -4.54 12.70 -10.07
CA VAL A 91 -3.50 13.54 -9.49
C VAL A 91 -2.15 13.23 -10.12
N SER A 92 -1.36 14.29 -10.31
CA SER A 92 -0.04 14.20 -10.91
C SER A 92 0.95 13.57 -9.95
N VAL A 93 1.83 12.71 -10.49
CA VAL A 93 2.94 12.12 -9.76
C VAL A 93 4.25 12.54 -10.40
N SER A 94 5.03 13.32 -9.65
CA SER A 94 6.40 13.70 -9.98
C SER A 94 7.41 13.00 -9.08
N PHE A 95 8.57 12.65 -9.64
CA PHE A 95 9.69 12.05 -8.92
C PHE A 95 10.84 13.03 -8.68
N SER A 96 10.71 14.29 -9.13
CA SER A 96 11.75 15.31 -9.00
C SER A 96 11.14 16.72 -8.97
N PRO A 97 11.69 17.65 -8.15
CA PRO A 97 12.68 17.40 -7.09
C PRO A 97 12.09 16.54 -5.97
N VAL A 98 12.94 15.87 -5.18
CA VAL A 98 12.45 15.08 -4.04
C VAL A 98 12.39 15.95 -2.80
N PRO A 99 11.19 16.12 -2.22
CA PRO A 99 10.96 17.07 -1.14
C PRO A 99 11.73 16.69 0.12
N SER A 100 12.14 17.69 0.89
CA SER A 100 12.74 17.45 2.19
C SER A 100 11.67 17.05 3.22
N LEU A 101 12.04 16.36 4.30
CA LEU A 101 11.07 16.05 5.36
C LEU A 101 10.47 17.32 5.98
N ALA A 102 11.28 18.38 6.15
CA ALA A 102 10.81 19.66 6.68
C ALA A 102 9.75 20.31 5.77
N GLU A 103 9.96 20.27 4.45
CA GLU A 103 8.97 20.75 3.48
C GLU A 103 7.66 19.96 3.56
N ILE A 104 7.74 18.63 3.67
CA ILE A 104 6.53 17.79 3.78
C ILE A 104 5.76 18.11 5.07
N VAL A 105 6.45 18.32 6.19
CA VAL A 105 5.84 18.75 7.46
C VAL A 105 5.14 20.10 7.29
N GLU A 106 5.83 21.09 6.72
CA GLU A 106 5.27 22.44 6.51
C GLU A 106 4.00 22.40 5.65
N ARG A 107 3.99 21.58 4.60
CA ARG A 107 2.84 21.40 3.71
C ARG A 107 1.68 20.61 4.32
N ASN A 108 1.90 19.90 5.42
CA ASN A 108 0.90 19.06 6.08
C ASN A 108 0.72 19.44 7.56
N PRO A 109 0.32 20.68 7.87
CA PRO A 109 0.25 21.19 9.25
C PRO A 109 -0.81 20.51 10.13
N ARG A 110 -1.73 19.73 9.52
CA ARG A 110 -2.77 18.97 10.23
C ARG A 110 -2.36 17.54 10.56
N VAL A 111 -1.19 17.10 10.12
CA VAL A 111 -0.66 15.78 10.48
C VAL A 111 -0.01 15.87 11.86
N GLU A 112 -0.48 15.02 12.75
CA GLU A 112 -0.01 14.92 14.13
C GLU A 112 1.19 13.96 14.24
N PRO A 113 1.99 14.07 15.33
CA PRO A 113 3.08 13.12 15.59
C PRO A 113 2.63 11.66 15.49
N GLY A 114 3.52 10.82 14.94
CA GLY A 114 3.22 9.46 14.52
C GLY A 114 2.65 9.34 13.10
N GLY A 115 2.54 10.46 12.37
CA GLY A 115 1.92 10.47 11.04
C GLY A 115 0.43 10.23 11.09
N ARG A 116 -0.21 10.80 12.10
CA ARG A 116 -1.61 10.60 12.44
C ARG A 116 -2.44 11.74 11.88
N TYR A 117 -3.65 11.44 11.44
CA TYR A 117 -4.59 12.48 11.00
C TYR A 117 -6.02 12.02 11.25
N ARG A 118 -6.88 12.99 11.57
CA ARG A 118 -8.33 12.84 11.69
C ARG A 118 -9.01 14.11 11.18
N PRO A 119 -10.11 14.02 10.42
CA PRO A 119 -10.87 15.21 10.02
C PRO A 119 -11.44 15.95 11.24
N ALA A 120 -11.28 17.27 11.29
CA ALA A 120 -11.78 18.07 12.42
C ALA A 120 -13.29 18.39 12.34
N GLY A 121 -13.86 18.39 11.13
CA GLY A 121 -15.25 18.81 10.88
C GLY A 121 -16.29 17.68 10.85
N CYS A 122 -15.88 16.42 10.99
CA CYS A 122 -16.78 15.28 10.92
C CYS A 122 -16.14 14.03 11.53
N GLU A 123 -16.98 13.05 11.91
CA GLU A 123 -16.53 11.75 12.38
C GLU A 123 -16.12 10.87 11.19
N PRO A 124 -14.86 10.41 11.09
CA PRO A 124 -14.43 9.57 9.97
C PRO A 124 -15.16 8.23 9.99
N ARG A 125 -15.56 7.75 8.80
CA ARG A 125 -16.23 6.45 8.66
C ARG A 125 -15.28 5.25 8.70
N SER A 126 -13.98 5.50 8.56
CA SER A 126 -12.96 4.46 8.52
C SER A 126 -11.64 4.96 9.09
N ARG A 127 -11.04 4.10 9.92
CA ARG A 127 -9.70 4.21 10.48
C ARG A 127 -8.77 3.26 9.74
N THR A 128 -7.75 3.80 9.07
CA THR A 128 -6.82 3.02 8.24
C THR A 128 -5.39 3.11 8.76
N ALA A 129 -4.77 1.96 9.08
CA ALA A 129 -3.34 1.87 9.29
C ALA A 129 -2.64 1.62 7.94
N ILE A 130 -1.70 2.47 7.55
CA ILE A 130 -0.86 2.27 6.37
C ILE A 130 0.48 1.70 6.82
N ILE A 131 0.78 0.47 6.44
CA ILE A 131 1.99 -0.25 6.82
C ILE A 131 2.93 -0.34 5.62
N VAL A 132 4.13 0.23 5.78
CA VAL A 132 5.14 0.35 4.73
C VAL A 132 6.41 -0.41 5.14
N PRO A 133 6.76 -1.53 4.50
CA PRO A 133 8.01 -2.23 4.75
C PRO A 133 9.16 -1.43 4.11
N HIS A 134 10.25 -1.22 4.84
CA HIS A 134 11.27 -0.27 4.41
C HIS A 134 12.70 -0.69 4.81
N ARG A 135 13.65 -0.43 3.91
CA ARG A 135 15.09 -0.40 4.19
C ARG A 135 15.83 0.39 3.11
N ALA A 136 16.70 1.33 3.49
CA ALA A 136 17.61 2.06 2.59
C ALA A 136 16.91 2.69 1.37
N ARG A 137 15.70 3.22 1.56
CA ARG A 137 14.81 3.74 0.53
C ARG A 137 14.27 5.14 0.88
N GLU A 138 15.08 5.95 1.57
CA GLU A 138 14.70 7.24 2.16
C GLU A 138 14.21 8.25 1.12
N HIS A 139 14.71 8.17 -0.12
CA HIS A 139 14.22 8.95 -1.25
C HIS A 139 12.79 8.59 -1.64
N HIS A 140 12.50 7.29 -1.76
CA HIS A 140 11.17 6.77 -2.05
C HIS A 140 10.19 7.11 -0.93
N LEU A 141 10.63 6.95 0.32
CA LEU A 141 9.80 7.27 1.48
C LEU A 141 9.37 8.74 1.49
N ARG A 142 10.27 9.68 1.14
CA ARG A 142 9.90 11.10 1.06
C ARG A 142 8.91 11.39 -0.05
N LEU A 143 9.06 10.77 -1.22
CA LEU A 143 8.07 10.86 -2.31
C LEU A 143 6.71 10.29 -1.86
N LEU A 144 6.72 9.14 -1.18
CA LEU A 144 5.52 8.51 -0.65
C LEU A 144 4.80 9.41 0.34
N LEU A 145 5.50 9.94 1.36
CA LEU A 145 4.91 10.80 2.39
C LEU A 145 4.36 12.10 1.78
N TYR A 146 5.12 12.73 0.89
CA TYR A 146 4.68 13.93 0.17
C TYR A 146 3.37 13.70 -0.58
N HIS A 147 3.22 12.51 -1.17
CA HIS A 147 2.07 12.17 -2.00
C HIS A 147 0.88 11.66 -1.20
N LEU A 148 1.11 10.76 -0.23
CA LEU A 148 0.04 10.10 0.52
C LEU A 148 -0.65 11.00 1.54
N HIS A 149 0.08 11.85 2.28
CA HIS A 149 -0.57 12.68 3.29
C HIS A 149 -1.73 13.54 2.73
N PRO A 150 -1.53 14.35 1.69
CA PRO A 150 -2.62 15.16 1.15
C PRO A 150 -3.70 14.29 0.48
N PHE A 151 -3.30 13.20 -0.17
CA PHE A 151 -4.21 12.24 -0.79
C PHE A 151 -5.18 11.60 0.21
N LEU A 152 -4.68 11.14 1.36
CA LEU A 152 -5.48 10.54 2.43
C LEU A 152 -6.33 11.56 3.19
N GLN A 153 -5.79 12.77 3.41
CA GLN A 153 -6.56 13.86 4.05
C GLN A 153 -7.81 14.22 3.24
N ARG A 154 -7.70 14.28 1.90
CA ARG A 154 -8.86 14.50 1.01
C ARG A 154 -9.90 13.39 1.10
N GLN A 155 -9.51 12.16 1.40
CA GLN A 155 -10.46 11.06 1.56
C GLN A 155 -11.23 11.12 2.90
N GLN A 156 -10.91 12.08 3.77
CA GLN A 156 -11.55 12.26 5.08
C GLN A 156 -11.52 10.99 5.95
N LEU A 157 -10.41 10.25 5.88
CA LEU A 157 -10.13 9.08 6.72
C LEU A 157 -9.47 9.51 8.03
N ALA A 158 -9.67 8.73 9.09
CA ALA A 158 -8.69 8.69 10.16
C ALA A 158 -7.57 7.74 9.73
N TYR A 159 -6.32 8.14 9.84
CA TYR A 159 -5.22 7.27 9.43
C TYR A 159 -3.97 7.42 10.28
N GLY A 160 -3.12 6.40 10.21
CA GLY A 160 -1.76 6.42 10.73
C GLY A 160 -0.78 5.72 9.77
N ILE A 161 0.39 6.32 9.56
CA ILE A 161 1.44 5.73 8.72
C ILE A 161 2.51 5.07 9.60
N TYR A 162 2.77 3.79 9.35
CA TYR A 162 3.74 2.96 10.03
C TYR A 162 4.83 2.53 9.05
N VAL A 163 6.05 2.99 9.28
CA VAL A 163 7.22 2.59 8.46
C VAL A 163 8.03 1.57 9.24
N ILE A 164 8.10 0.35 8.70
CA ILE A 164 8.73 -0.80 9.34
C ILE A 164 10.13 -0.98 8.77
N HIS A 165 11.12 -0.45 9.48
CA HIS A 165 12.52 -0.55 9.15
C HIS A 165 13.09 -1.91 9.52
N GLN A 166 13.61 -2.65 8.53
CA GLN A 166 14.39 -3.85 8.79
C GLN A 166 15.78 -3.49 9.30
N ALA A 167 16.13 -3.96 10.50
CA ALA A 167 17.45 -3.79 11.07
C ALA A 167 18.51 -4.65 10.36
N GLY A 168 19.73 -4.14 10.27
CA GLY A 168 20.88 -4.84 9.70
C GLY A 168 20.84 -4.99 8.17
N ASN A 169 21.81 -5.73 7.66
CA ASN A 169 22.09 -5.86 6.22
C ASN A 169 21.74 -7.25 5.64
N GLY A 170 20.95 -8.06 6.36
CA GLY A 170 20.52 -9.38 5.88
C GLY A 170 19.59 -9.30 4.67
N THR A 171 19.13 -10.43 4.13
CA THR A 171 18.16 -10.42 3.02
C THR A 171 16.86 -9.71 3.46
N PHE A 172 16.31 -8.88 2.59
CA PHE A 172 15.06 -8.15 2.84
C PHE A 172 13.91 -9.15 2.88
N ASN A 173 12.94 -8.94 3.78
CA ASN A 173 11.75 -9.78 3.84
C ASN A 173 10.51 -8.90 3.99
N ARG A 174 9.93 -8.58 2.84
CA ARG A 174 8.79 -7.69 2.70
C ARG A 174 7.58 -8.18 3.49
N ALA A 175 7.17 -9.42 3.28
CA ALA A 175 5.98 -10.01 3.89
C ALA A 175 6.10 -10.11 5.42
N LYS A 176 7.28 -10.49 5.94
CA LYS A 176 7.54 -10.54 7.39
C LYS A 176 7.50 -9.15 8.04
N LEU A 177 8.02 -8.11 7.38
CA LEU A 177 7.93 -6.74 7.88
C LEU A 177 6.49 -6.22 7.89
N LEU A 178 5.68 -6.60 6.90
CA LEU A 178 4.24 -6.28 6.90
C LEU A 178 3.53 -6.93 8.10
N ASN A 179 3.82 -8.21 8.40
CA ASN A 179 3.32 -8.88 9.61
C ASN A 179 3.73 -8.13 10.90
N VAL A 180 4.99 -7.68 11.00
CA VAL A 180 5.47 -6.87 12.14
C VAL A 180 4.67 -5.59 12.25
N GLY A 181 4.49 -4.87 11.14
CA GLY A 181 3.75 -3.62 11.14
C GLY A 181 2.28 -3.78 11.51
N VAL A 182 1.62 -4.84 11.04
CA VAL A 182 0.25 -5.16 11.47
C VAL A 182 0.20 -5.43 12.97
N ARG A 183 1.11 -6.25 13.51
CA ARG A 183 1.15 -6.55 14.95
C ARG A 183 1.35 -5.30 15.80
N GLU A 184 2.20 -4.38 15.38
CA GLU A 184 2.46 -3.15 16.13
C GLU A 184 1.33 -2.12 15.94
N ALA A 185 0.77 -1.97 14.74
CA ALA A 185 -0.34 -1.05 14.49
C ALA A 185 -1.59 -1.42 15.30
N LEU A 186 -1.92 -2.71 15.40
CA LEU A 186 -3.07 -3.21 16.18
C LEU A 186 -2.94 -3.01 17.69
N ARG A 187 -1.77 -2.59 18.20
CA ARG A 187 -1.59 -2.21 19.62
C ARG A 187 -1.98 -0.76 19.89
N ASP A 188 -1.99 0.08 18.87
CA ASP A 188 -2.18 1.53 19.03
C ASP A 188 -3.65 1.92 18.96
N GLU A 189 -4.43 1.25 18.11
CA GLU A 189 -5.83 1.55 17.86
C GLU A 189 -6.56 0.33 17.30
N GLU A 190 -7.87 0.31 17.52
CA GLU A 190 -8.80 -0.56 16.80
C GLU A 190 -8.96 -0.08 15.35
N TRP A 191 -8.06 -0.52 14.47
CA TRP A 191 -8.13 -0.17 13.05
C TRP A 191 -9.28 -0.88 12.33
N ASP A 192 -9.99 -0.17 11.47
CA ASP A 192 -11.01 -0.80 10.61
C ASP A 192 -10.36 -1.42 9.36
N CYS A 193 -9.21 -0.88 8.95
CA CYS A 193 -8.52 -1.29 7.74
C CYS A 193 -6.99 -1.29 7.89
N LEU A 194 -6.35 -2.33 7.37
CA LEU A 194 -4.90 -2.46 7.23
C LEU A 194 -4.55 -2.29 5.74
N PHE A 195 -3.76 -1.26 5.43
CA PHE A 195 -3.27 -0.95 4.09
C PHE A 195 -1.80 -1.32 3.99
N LEU A 196 -1.47 -2.34 3.21
CA LEU A 196 -0.13 -2.91 3.10
C LEU A 196 0.49 -2.44 1.80
N HIS A 197 1.55 -1.63 1.91
CA HIS A 197 1.87 -0.66 0.87
C HIS A 197 3.38 -0.62 0.57
N ASP A 198 3.75 -0.85 -0.69
CA ASP A 198 5.14 -0.69 -1.14
C ASP A 198 5.57 0.78 -1.14
N VAL A 199 6.80 1.06 -0.70
CA VAL A 199 7.28 2.43 -0.55
C VAL A 199 7.41 3.20 -1.88
N ASP A 200 7.43 2.51 -3.01
CA ASP A 200 7.70 3.07 -4.34
C ASP A 200 6.45 3.18 -5.24
N LEU A 201 5.25 2.88 -4.74
CA LEU A 201 4.01 2.96 -5.50
C LEU A 201 3.19 4.19 -5.12
N LEU A 202 2.99 5.13 -6.02
CA LEU A 202 2.22 6.36 -5.74
C LEU A 202 0.86 6.32 -6.45
N PRO A 203 -0.28 6.44 -5.74
CA PRO A 203 -1.61 6.38 -6.37
C PRO A 203 -1.88 7.60 -7.25
N GLU A 204 -2.45 7.40 -8.44
CA GLU A 204 -2.68 8.49 -9.42
C GLU A 204 -4.12 8.99 -9.46
N ASN A 205 -5.04 8.47 -8.64
CA ASN A 205 -6.43 8.93 -8.60
C ASN A 205 -7.02 8.76 -7.20
N ASP A 206 -7.46 9.87 -6.58
CA ASP A 206 -7.95 9.87 -5.19
C ASP A 206 -9.35 9.27 -5.00
N HIS A 207 -10.02 8.86 -6.07
CA HIS A 207 -11.18 7.97 -6.01
C HIS A 207 -10.78 6.53 -5.68
N ASN A 208 -9.49 6.19 -5.72
CA ASN A 208 -8.98 4.94 -5.17
C ASN A 208 -8.89 5.04 -3.64
N LEU A 209 -10.03 4.83 -2.99
CA LEU A 209 -10.18 5.01 -1.55
C LEU A 209 -9.30 4.03 -0.74
N TYR A 210 -8.63 4.55 0.29
CA TYR A 210 -7.80 3.80 1.23
C TYR A 210 -8.64 3.19 2.35
N VAL A 211 -9.65 2.42 1.95
CA VAL A 211 -10.59 1.71 2.83
C VAL A 211 -10.70 0.25 2.40
N CYS A 212 -11.06 -0.61 3.35
CA CYS A 212 -11.19 -2.03 3.11
C CYS A 212 -12.56 -2.37 2.52
N ASP A 213 -12.65 -3.46 1.74
CA ASP A 213 -13.92 -4.02 1.29
C ASP A 213 -14.30 -5.18 2.23
N PRO A 214 -15.42 -5.09 2.97
CA PRO A 214 -15.88 -6.17 3.84
C PRO A 214 -16.09 -7.51 3.11
N ARG A 215 -16.35 -7.49 1.80
CA ARG A 215 -16.58 -8.71 0.98
C ARG A 215 -15.30 -9.51 0.73
N GLY A 216 -14.12 -8.89 0.86
CA GLY A 216 -12.85 -9.59 0.76
C GLY A 216 -11.65 -8.67 0.54
N PRO A 217 -10.43 -9.22 0.70
CA PRO A 217 -9.17 -8.49 0.54
C PRO A 217 -9.12 -7.70 -0.76
N ARG A 218 -8.74 -6.43 -0.67
CA ARG A 218 -8.75 -5.50 -1.80
C ARG A 218 -7.34 -5.37 -2.38
N HIS A 219 -7.20 -5.54 -3.68
CA HIS A 219 -5.98 -5.20 -4.42
C HIS A 219 -6.20 -3.87 -5.12
N VAL A 220 -5.49 -2.82 -4.71
CA VAL A 220 -5.77 -1.45 -5.19
C VAL A 220 -4.82 -0.98 -6.28
N ALA A 221 -3.63 -1.57 -6.39
CA ALA A 221 -2.64 -1.29 -7.44
C ALA A 221 -2.89 -2.09 -8.72
N VAL A 222 -4.08 -1.94 -9.31
CA VAL A 222 -4.52 -2.77 -10.45
C VAL A 222 -3.95 -2.34 -11.80
N ALA A 223 -3.59 -1.06 -11.94
CA ALA A 223 -3.07 -0.47 -13.16
C ALA A 223 -1.76 0.27 -12.87
N MET A 224 -0.63 -0.44 -12.91
CA MET A 224 0.68 0.16 -12.66
C MET A 224 1.38 0.57 -13.95
N ASN A 225 2.04 1.73 -13.96
CA ASN A 225 2.83 2.21 -15.11
C ASN A 225 3.86 1.17 -15.61
N LYS A 226 4.51 0.42 -14.71
CA LYS A 226 5.52 -0.59 -15.04
C LYS A 226 4.96 -1.77 -15.86
N PHE A 227 3.64 -1.99 -15.80
CA PHE A 227 2.92 -3.02 -16.52
C PHE A 227 2.01 -2.42 -17.61
N GLY A 228 2.30 -1.21 -18.07
CA GLY A 228 1.49 -0.54 -19.10
C GLY A 228 0.05 -0.26 -18.63
N TYR A 229 -0.13 0.06 -17.35
CA TYR A 229 -1.44 0.34 -16.75
C TYR A 229 -2.45 -0.80 -16.88
N SER A 230 -1.96 -2.04 -16.90
CA SER A 230 -2.78 -3.25 -16.95
C SER A 230 -2.38 -4.21 -15.84
N LEU A 231 -3.35 -5.01 -15.39
CA LEU A 231 -3.09 -6.08 -14.43
C LEU A 231 -2.25 -7.17 -15.13
N PRO A 232 -1.08 -7.57 -14.58
CA PRO A 232 -0.19 -8.49 -15.28
C PRO A 232 -0.80 -9.89 -15.44
N TYR A 233 -1.57 -10.35 -14.45
CA TYR A 233 -2.35 -11.59 -14.51
C TYR A 233 -3.46 -11.59 -13.44
N PRO A 234 -4.55 -12.38 -13.59
CA PRO A 234 -5.73 -12.27 -12.72
C PRO A 234 -5.50 -12.52 -11.22
N GLN A 235 -4.49 -13.33 -10.87
CA GLN A 235 -4.15 -13.68 -9.49
C GLN A 235 -3.21 -12.67 -8.83
N TYR A 236 -2.65 -11.72 -9.58
CA TYR A 236 -1.67 -10.76 -9.05
C TYR A 236 -2.23 -9.95 -7.88
N PHE A 237 -1.51 -9.95 -6.76
CA PHE A 237 -1.90 -9.28 -5.51
C PHE A 237 -0.77 -8.44 -4.90
N GLY A 238 0.24 -8.10 -5.72
CA GLY A 238 1.41 -7.35 -5.27
C GLY A 238 1.24 -5.84 -5.23
N GLY A 239 2.24 -5.15 -4.71
CA GLY A 239 2.27 -3.70 -4.66
C GLY A 239 1.50 -3.12 -3.46
N VAL A 240 0.20 -2.89 -3.62
CA VAL A 240 -0.65 -2.29 -2.57
C VAL A 240 -1.95 -3.07 -2.42
N SER A 241 -2.21 -3.54 -1.20
CA SER A 241 -3.41 -4.29 -0.82
C SER A 241 -4.02 -3.78 0.48
N ALA A 242 -5.29 -4.08 0.71
CA ALA A 242 -6.02 -3.70 1.90
C ALA A 242 -6.84 -4.86 2.44
N LEU A 243 -6.75 -5.09 3.75
CA LEU A 243 -7.47 -6.15 4.46
C LEU A 243 -8.02 -5.61 5.76
N THR A 244 -9.24 -5.99 6.15
CA THR A 244 -9.67 -5.77 7.54
C THR A 244 -8.78 -6.61 8.47
N PRO A 245 -8.61 -6.24 9.74
CA PRO A 245 -7.88 -7.08 10.69
C PRO A 245 -8.40 -8.52 10.72
N ASP A 246 -9.72 -8.71 10.68
CA ASP A 246 -10.34 -10.04 10.62
C ASP A 246 -9.96 -10.83 9.37
N GLN A 247 -10.00 -10.19 8.19
CA GLN A 247 -9.58 -10.83 6.94
C GLN A 247 -8.10 -11.23 7.00
N TYR A 248 -7.25 -10.35 7.53
CA TYR A 248 -5.82 -10.61 7.68
C TYR A 248 -5.53 -11.78 8.61
N LEU A 249 -6.18 -11.83 9.78
CA LEU A 249 -6.02 -12.91 10.75
C LEU A 249 -6.63 -14.23 10.26
N LYS A 250 -7.76 -14.18 9.54
CA LYS A 250 -8.40 -15.37 8.95
C LYS A 250 -7.47 -16.13 7.99
N MET A 251 -6.56 -15.42 7.32
CA MET A 251 -5.56 -16.03 6.43
C MET A 251 -4.21 -16.27 7.10
N ASN A 252 -4.14 -16.21 8.44
CA ASN A 252 -2.91 -16.29 9.22
C ASN A 252 -1.86 -15.24 8.81
N GLY A 253 -2.30 -14.06 8.35
CA GLY A 253 -1.45 -13.03 7.76
C GLY A 253 -0.55 -13.53 6.62
N PHE A 254 0.61 -12.89 6.48
CA PHE A 254 1.50 -13.09 5.33
C PHE A 254 2.61 -14.11 5.62
N PRO A 255 3.21 -14.76 4.61
CA PRO A 255 4.29 -15.71 4.85
C PRO A 255 5.54 -15.03 5.42
N ASN A 256 6.23 -15.66 6.37
CA ASN A 256 7.49 -15.12 6.91
C ASN A 256 8.73 -15.69 6.21
N GLU A 257 8.56 -16.70 5.36
CA GLU A 257 9.70 -17.40 4.76
C GLU A 257 10.21 -16.79 3.45
N TYR A 258 9.58 -15.75 2.90
CA TYR A 258 10.04 -15.13 1.65
C TYR A 258 11.17 -14.12 1.92
N TRP A 259 12.40 -14.61 1.88
CA TRP A 259 13.61 -13.80 1.94
C TRP A 259 14.09 -13.47 0.52
N GLY A 260 14.15 -12.18 0.19
CA GLY A 260 14.48 -11.68 -1.14
C GLY A 260 13.24 -11.42 -1.99
N TRP A 261 13.44 -11.15 -3.27
CA TRP A 261 12.38 -10.75 -4.18
C TRP A 261 11.64 -11.96 -4.78
N GLY A 262 10.30 -11.89 -4.74
CA GLY A 262 9.41 -12.66 -5.61
C GLY A 262 8.67 -13.81 -4.94
N GLY A 263 7.42 -14.01 -5.39
CA GLY A 263 6.55 -15.15 -5.08
C GLY A 263 5.71 -15.01 -3.81
N GLU A 264 6.01 -14.05 -2.93
CA GLU A 264 5.26 -13.85 -1.69
C GLU A 264 3.85 -13.31 -1.97
N ASP A 265 3.71 -12.43 -2.96
CA ASP A 265 2.42 -11.86 -3.35
C ASP A 265 1.48 -12.93 -3.93
N ASP A 266 2.03 -13.91 -4.63
CA ASP A 266 1.27 -15.05 -5.19
C ASP A 266 0.88 -16.07 -4.09
N ASP A 267 1.74 -16.27 -3.09
CA ASP A 267 1.42 -17.03 -1.88
C ASP A 267 0.25 -16.34 -1.14
N ILE A 268 0.35 -15.03 -0.90
CA ILE A 268 -0.71 -14.23 -0.28
C ILE A 268 -2.03 -14.37 -1.05
N ALA A 269 -2.01 -14.23 -2.38
CA ALA A 269 -3.20 -14.42 -3.22
C ALA A 269 -3.79 -15.83 -3.08
N THR A 270 -2.93 -16.85 -2.94
CA THR A 270 -3.32 -18.24 -2.68
C THR A 270 -3.97 -18.38 -1.31
N ARG A 271 -3.40 -17.78 -0.26
CA ARG A 271 -3.97 -17.77 1.10
C ARG A 271 -5.34 -17.12 1.15
N VAL A 272 -5.55 -16.00 0.45
CA VAL A 272 -6.87 -15.36 0.34
C VAL A 272 -7.91 -16.37 -0.17
N ARG A 273 -7.57 -17.15 -1.20
CA ARG A 273 -8.45 -18.19 -1.74
C ARG A 273 -8.64 -19.36 -0.77
N LEU A 274 -7.58 -19.82 -0.10
CA LEU A 274 -7.64 -20.93 0.86
C LEU A 274 -8.47 -20.57 2.10
N ALA A 275 -8.45 -19.31 2.52
CA ALA A 275 -9.31 -18.76 3.56
C ALA A 275 -10.77 -18.54 3.11
N GLY A 276 -11.12 -18.96 1.88
CA GLY A 276 -12.47 -18.84 1.31
C GLY A 276 -12.87 -17.41 0.95
N MET A 277 -11.91 -16.50 0.78
CA MET A 277 -12.15 -15.11 0.41
C MET A 277 -11.87 -14.89 -1.09
N LYS A 278 -12.37 -13.76 -1.62
CA LYS A 278 -12.13 -13.34 -3.00
C LYS A 278 -11.44 -11.97 -3.01
N ILE A 279 -10.50 -11.82 -3.94
CA ILE A 279 -9.83 -10.54 -4.17
C ILE A 279 -10.83 -9.56 -4.79
N SER A 280 -11.07 -8.43 -4.13
CA SER A 280 -11.80 -7.29 -4.68
C SER A 280 -10.82 -6.30 -5.33
N ARG A 281 -11.28 -5.59 -6.37
CA ARG A 281 -10.46 -4.63 -7.13
C ARG A 281 -11.30 -3.40 -7.47
N PRO A 282 -10.74 -2.18 -7.42
CA PRO A 282 -11.38 -1.03 -8.03
C PRO A 282 -11.40 -1.19 -9.56
N PRO A 283 -12.25 -0.41 -10.27
CA PRO A 283 -12.16 -0.28 -11.72
C PRO A 283 -10.73 0.09 -12.14
N THR A 284 -10.30 -0.41 -13.30
CA THR A 284 -8.96 -0.11 -13.82
C THR A 284 -8.75 1.38 -14.02
N SER A 285 -9.78 2.11 -14.41
CA SER A 285 -9.80 3.58 -14.55
C SER A 285 -9.54 4.35 -13.26
N VAL A 286 -9.63 3.71 -12.09
CA VAL A 286 -9.42 4.32 -10.78
C VAL A 286 -8.12 3.84 -10.14
N GLY A 287 -7.80 2.56 -10.23
CA GLY A 287 -6.67 1.97 -9.50
C GLY A 287 -5.31 2.14 -10.17
N HIS A 288 -5.05 3.34 -10.71
CA HIS A 288 -3.77 3.72 -11.31
C HIS A 288 -2.72 3.99 -10.24
N TYR A 289 -1.52 3.45 -10.44
CA TYR A 289 -0.33 3.72 -9.64
C TYR A 289 0.89 3.95 -10.51
N LYS A 290 1.75 4.86 -10.05
CA LYS A 290 3.07 5.09 -10.64
C LYS A 290 4.14 4.53 -9.74
N MET A 291 4.91 3.58 -10.25
CA MET A 291 6.10 3.06 -9.60
C MET A 291 7.27 4.04 -9.82
N VAL A 292 7.91 4.44 -8.72
CA VAL A 292 9.19 5.13 -8.73
C VAL A 292 10.26 4.14 -9.18
N LYS A 293 10.97 4.44 -10.26
CA LYS A 293 11.96 3.53 -10.83
C LYS A 293 13.17 3.39 -9.90
N HIS A 294 13.62 2.16 -9.71
CA HIS A 294 14.85 1.82 -9.01
C HIS A 294 15.57 0.67 -9.71
N ARG A 295 16.87 0.51 -9.44
CA ARG A 295 17.63 -0.68 -9.84
C ARG A 295 17.40 -1.80 -8.81
N GLY A 296 17.81 -3.04 -9.11
CA GLY A 296 17.78 -4.10 -8.09
C GLY A 296 18.55 -3.69 -6.85
N ASP A 297 17.97 -3.88 -5.67
CA ASP A 297 18.61 -3.52 -4.41
C ASP A 297 19.50 -4.66 -3.91
N LYS A 298 20.68 -4.30 -3.40
CA LYS A 298 21.51 -5.23 -2.66
C LYS A 298 20.77 -5.75 -1.43
N GLY A 299 20.76 -7.06 -1.24
CA GLY A 299 20.01 -7.71 -0.18
C GLY A 299 18.52 -7.86 -0.48
N ASN A 300 18.05 -7.58 -1.69
CA ASN A 300 16.71 -7.95 -2.18
C ASN A 300 16.82 -8.66 -3.54
N GLU A 301 17.85 -9.50 -3.68
CA GLU A 301 18.05 -10.33 -4.85
C GLU A 301 16.87 -11.30 -5.04
N GLU A 302 16.68 -11.75 -6.27
CA GLU A 302 15.65 -12.72 -6.60
C GLU A 302 15.80 -13.99 -5.75
N ASN A 303 14.73 -14.38 -5.06
CA ASN A 303 14.72 -15.58 -4.23
C ASN A 303 14.75 -16.83 -5.13
N PRO A 304 15.82 -17.66 -5.07
CA PRO A 304 15.91 -18.87 -5.89
C PRO A 304 14.89 -19.94 -5.50
N HIS A 305 14.36 -19.89 -4.27
CA HIS A 305 13.41 -20.85 -3.72
C HIS A 305 11.95 -20.39 -3.81
N ARG A 306 11.66 -19.27 -4.49
CA ARG A 306 10.30 -18.69 -4.54
C ARG A 306 9.24 -19.65 -5.06
N PHE A 307 9.57 -20.47 -6.05
CA PHE A 307 8.64 -21.45 -6.62
C PHE A 307 8.44 -22.66 -5.70
N ASP A 308 9.49 -23.11 -5.02
CA ASP A 308 9.40 -24.19 -4.03
C ASP A 308 8.50 -23.79 -2.85
N LEU A 309 8.64 -22.55 -2.38
CA LEU A 309 7.76 -21.97 -1.37
C LEU A 309 6.31 -21.90 -1.88
N LEU A 310 6.11 -21.38 -3.09
CA LEU A 310 4.77 -21.20 -3.66
C LEU A 310 4.02 -22.54 -3.80
N VAL A 311 4.69 -23.60 -4.24
CA VAL A 311 4.11 -24.96 -4.33
C VAL A 311 3.67 -25.48 -2.96
N ARG A 312 4.37 -25.11 -1.88
CA ARG A 312 4.10 -25.57 -0.52
C ARG A 312 2.99 -24.80 0.18
N THR A 313 2.60 -23.62 -0.31
CA THR A 313 1.61 -22.72 0.31
C THR A 313 0.39 -23.46 0.85
N ARG A 314 -0.21 -24.37 0.08
CA ARG A 314 -1.42 -25.11 0.48
C ARG A 314 -1.25 -25.91 1.78
N ASN A 315 -0.04 -26.37 2.06
CA ASN A 315 0.27 -27.20 3.21
C ASN A 315 0.90 -26.40 4.36
N SER A 316 1.55 -25.26 4.07
CA SER A 316 2.31 -24.49 5.05
C SER A 316 1.60 -23.23 5.56
N TRP A 317 0.58 -22.70 4.90
CA TRP A 317 0.03 -21.38 5.24
C TRP A 317 -0.56 -21.27 6.66
N THR A 318 -1.02 -22.37 7.24
CA THR A 318 -1.52 -22.42 8.63
C THR A 318 -0.39 -22.52 9.67
N GLN A 319 0.84 -22.81 9.24
CA GLN A 319 2.03 -22.98 10.09
C GLN A 319 3.02 -21.82 9.97
N ASP A 320 3.10 -21.19 8.79
CA ASP A 320 3.89 -19.99 8.56
C ASP A 320 3.00 -18.77 8.38
N GLY A 321 3.05 -17.82 9.32
CA GLY A 321 2.30 -16.57 9.22
C GLY A 321 2.34 -15.75 10.51
N MET A 322 1.24 -15.08 10.85
CA MET A 322 1.13 -14.31 12.09
C MET A 322 1.36 -15.16 13.34
N ASN A 323 0.91 -16.41 13.34
CA ASN A 323 1.13 -17.33 14.45
C ASN A 323 2.61 -17.71 14.68
N SER A 324 3.44 -17.70 13.65
CA SER A 324 4.88 -18.02 13.72
C SER A 324 5.78 -16.79 13.64
N LEU A 325 5.21 -15.58 13.60
CA LEU A 325 5.96 -14.33 13.49
C LEU A 325 6.89 -14.12 14.70
N THR A 326 8.19 -14.17 14.43
CA THR A 326 9.27 -13.87 15.37
C THR A 326 10.07 -12.63 14.92
N TYR A 327 10.30 -11.70 15.85
CA TYR A 327 11.13 -10.51 15.66
C TYR A 327 11.48 -9.92 17.04
N ARG A 328 12.47 -9.03 17.06
CA ARG A 328 12.80 -8.18 18.20
C ARG A 328 12.59 -6.73 17.82
N LEU A 329 11.74 -6.04 18.56
CA LEU A 329 11.54 -4.59 18.44
C LEU A 329 12.79 -3.88 18.99
N LEU A 330 13.49 -3.12 18.14
CA LEU A 330 14.70 -2.37 18.53
C LEU A 330 14.38 -0.92 18.89
N ALA A 331 13.50 -0.28 18.13
CA ALA A 331 13.09 1.09 18.36
C ALA A 331 11.66 1.33 17.86
N ARG A 332 10.96 2.24 18.54
CA ARG A 332 9.66 2.78 18.14
C ARG A 332 9.66 4.28 18.43
N GLU A 333 9.49 5.10 17.40
CA GLU A 333 9.55 6.56 17.49
C GLU A 333 8.37 7.19 16.76
N LEU A 334 7.69 8.12 17.43
CA LEU A 334 6.63 8.93 16.80
C LEU A 334 7.28 10.12 16.09
N GLY A 335 7.55 9.96 14.79
CA GLY A 335 8.06 11.03 13.94
C GLY A 335 6.95 12.00 13.53
N PRO A 336 7.26 13.15 12.92
CA PRO A 336 6.24 14.14 12.56
C PRO A 336 5.28 13.67 11.45
N LEU A 337 5.70 12.72 10.60
CA LEU A 337 4.96 12.28 9.41
C LEU A 337 4.62 10.79 9.42
N TYR A 338 5.21 10.01 10.32
CA TYR A 338 4.98 8.57 10.44
C TYR A 338 5.50 8.04 11.77
N THR A 339 4.99 6.88 12.17
CA THR A 339 5.55 6.08 13.27
C THR A 339 6.67 5.20 12.71
N ASN A 340 7.89 5.43 13.18
CA ASN A 340 9.06 4.67 12.80
C ASN A 340 9.19 3.46 13.72
N ILE A 341 9.21 2.26 13.14
CA ILE A 341 9.39 1.00 13.87
C ILE A 341 10.62 0.31 13.29
N THR A 342 11.66 0.14 14.10
CA THR A 342 12.84 -0.64 13.69
C THR A 342 12.78 -2.02 14.32
N ALA A 343 12.76 -3.05 13.47
CA ALA A 343 12.64 -4.44 13.88
C ALA A 343 13.79 -5.30 13.35
N ASP A 344 14.34 -6.13 14.22
CA ASP A 344 15.22 -7.23 13.87
C ASP A 344 14.38 -8.48 13.63
N ILE A 345 14.29 -8.90 12.37
CA ILE A 345 13.44 -10.01 11.94
C ILE A 345 14.23 -11.33 11.78
N GLY A 346 15.48 -11.38 12.22
CA GLY A 346 16.40 -12.49 12.01
C GLY A 346 17.03 -12.51 10.62
N THR A 347 17.57 -13.67 10.24
CA THR A 347 18.29 -13.89 8.99
C THR A 347 17.61 -14.96 8.14
N ASP A 348 17.85 -14.94 6.84
CA ASP A 348 17.42 -16.01 5.94
C ASP A 348 18.06 -17.35 6.34
N PRO A 349 17.26 -18.35 6.77
CA PRO A 349 17.79 -19.65 7.18
C PRO A 349 18.40 -20.44 6.01
N ARG A 350 18.09 -20.07 4.76
CA ARG A 350 18.61 -20.70 3.53
C ARG A 350 19.68 -19.85 2.83
N GLY A 351 19.96 -18.67 3.36
CA GLY A 351 20.99 -17.79 2.81
C GLY A 351 22.41 -18.33 3.07
N PRO A 352 23.44 -17.77 2.42
CA PRO A 352 24.82 -18.09 2.74
C PRO A 352 25.05 -17.83 4.22
N GLN A 353 25.39 -18.86 4.99
CA GLN A 353 25.76 -18.68 6.39
C GLN A 353 27.03 -17.86 6.44
N THR A 354 26.91 -16.58 6.77
CA THR A 354 28.09 -15.81 7.19
C THR A 354 28.53 -16.40 8.52
N PRO A 355 29.82 -16.73 8.71
CA PRO A 355 30.30 -17.14 10.02
C PRO A 355 29.93 -16.03 11.00
N SER A 356 29.38 -16.41 12.15
CA SER A 356 28.89 -15.49 13.18
C SER A 356 29.85 -14.32 13.34
N GLY A 357 29.44 -13.15 12.83
CA GLY A 357 30.19 -11.90 13.02
C GLY A 357 30.33 -11.60 14.52
N PRO A 358 31.32 -10.77 14.91
CA PRO A 358 31.59 -10.52 16.32
C PRO A 358 30.31 -10.03 17.02
N ARG A 359 29.97 -10.68 18.14
CA ARG A 359 28.88 -10.24 19.02
C ARG A 359 29.22 -8.83 19.49
N TYR A 360 28.49 -7.83 19.00
CA TYR A 360 28.60 -6.48 19.54
C TYR A 360 28.07 -6.47 20.97
N PRO A 361 28.85 -5.96 21.95
CA PRO A 361 28.38 -5.86 23.32
C PRO A 361 27.21 -4.87 23.42
N PRO A 362 26.32 -5.01 24.43
CA PRO A 362 25.19 -4.11 24.62
C PRO A 362 25.71 -2.69 24.89
N GLY A 363 25.42 -1.76 23.98
CA GLY A 363 25.89 -0.37 24.04
C GLY A 363 26.23 0.28 22.68
N SER A 364 26.33 -0.50 21.59
CA SER A 364 26.72 0.01 20.27
C SER A 364 25.67 0.86 19.54
N SER A 365 24.45 0.99 20.08
CA SER A 365 23.44 1.92 19.55
C SER A 365 23.85 3.39 19.69
N GLN A 366 24.73 3.72 20.64
CA GLN A 366 25.32 5.07 20.74
C GLN A 366 26.37 5.34 19.67
N ALA A 367 27.17 4.35 19.27
CA ALA A 367 28.21 4.52 18.24
C ALA A 367 27.60 4.75 16.85
N PHE A 368 26.57 3.98 16.49
CA PHE A 368 25.82 4.18 15.25
C PHE A 368 25.03 5.51 15.25
N ARG A 369 24.45 5.90 16.40
CA ARG A 369 23.77 7.19 16.56
C ARG A 369 24.73 8.37 16.45
N GLN A 370 25.95 8.28 17.00
CA GLN A 370 26.97 9.31 16.84
C GLN A 370 27.51 9.41 15.41
N GLU A 371 27.68 8.27 14.71
CA GLU A 371 28.10 8.25 13.31
C GLU A 371 27.08 8.94 12.38
N MET A 372 25.78 8.76 12.64
CA MET A 372 24.71 9.43 11.90
C MET A 372 24.61 10.94 12.21
N LEU A 373 24.99 11.37 13.42
CA LEU A 373 24.99 12.78 13.82
C LEU A 373 26.24 13.56 13.39
N GLN A 374 27.36 12.86 13.11
CA GLN A 374 28.64 13.48 12.70
C GLN A 374 28.77 13.76 11.20
N ARG A 375 27.84 13.28 10.36
CA ARG A 375 27.82 13.60 8.93
C ARG A 375 27.36 15.04 8.73
N ARG A 376 28.32 15.96 8.60
CA ARG A 376 28.05 17.36 8.19
C ARG A 376 27.40 17.38 6.80
N PRO A 377 26.48 18.33 6.53
CA PRO A 377 25.96 18.52 5.18
C PRO A 377 27.09 18.91 4.22
N PRO A 378 26.97 18.57 2.92
CA PRO A 378 27.99 18.92 1.93
C PRO A 378 28.19 20.44 1.92
N ALA A 379 29.46 20.86 1.84
CA ALA A 379 29.83 22.27 1.73
C ALA A 379 29.15 22.89 0.50
N ARG A 380 28.69 24.13 0.65
CA ARG A 380 28.16 24.92 -0.48
C ARG A 380 29.26 25.05 -1.56
N PRO A 381 28.91 24.96 -2.85
CA PRO A 381 29.87 25.23 -3.91
C PRO A 381 30.33 26.69 -3.83
N ASP A 382 31.62 26.92 -4.09
CA ASP A 382 32.24 28.24 -4.08
C ASP A 382 31.55 29.21 -5.06
N PRO A 383 31.55 30.53 -4.78
CA PRO A 383 31.03 31.52 -5.71
C PRO A 383 31.85 31.52 -7.00
N LEU A 384 31.15 31.57 -8.15
CA LEU A 384 31.76 31.75 -9.46
C LEU A 384 32.61 33.04 -9.49
N PRO A 385 33.79 33.04 -10.16
CA PRO A 385 34.63 34.23 -10.26
C PRO A 385 33.92 35.31 -11.08
N ALA A 386 34.00 36.55 -10.58
CA ALA A 386 33.45 37.73 -11.23
C ALA A 386 34.13 37.96 -12.60
N ALA A 387 33.31 38.19 -13.63
CA ALA A 387 33.78 38.60 -14.94
C ALA A 387 34.38 40.01 -14.86
N ASN A 388 35.68 40.11 -15.14
CA ASN A 388 36.36 41.40 -15.33
C ASN A 388 35.94 42.01 -16.67
N HIS A 389 35.04 42.99 -16.63
CA HIS A 389 34.87 43.95 -17.71
C HIS A 389 35.81 45.13 -17.49
N THR A 390 37.01 45.05 -18.06
CA THR A 390 37.87 46.23 -18.30
C THR A 390 37.56 46.77 -19.68
N ALA A 391 36.89 47.93 -19.74
CA ALA A 391 36.90 48.82 -20.89
C ALA A 391 38.11 49.76 -20.79
N PRO A 392 38.87 50.01 -21.86
CA PRO A 392 39.74 51.17 -21.94
C PRO A 392 39.07 52.28 -22.74
N HIS A 393 38.89 53.41 -22.07
CA HIS A 393 38.73 54.73 -22.67
C HIS A 393 40.02 55.15 -23.40
N GLY A 394 39.86 55.72 -24.59
CA GLY A 394 40.38 57.06 -24.92
C GLY A 394 41.87 57.26 -25.20
N SER A 395 42.15 57.53 -26.48
CA SER A 395 42.96 58.64 -27.03
C SER A 395 44.44 58.80 -26.60
N HIS A 396 45.37 58.43 -27.49
CA HIS A 396 46.03 59.36 -28.41
C HIS A 396 46.77 58.62 -29.53
#